data_AF-A0A2A9P0W1-F1
#
_entry.id   AF-A0A2A9P0W1-F1
#
_cell.length_a   1.000
_cell.length_b   1.000
_cell.length_c   1.000
_cell.angle_alpha   90.00
_cell.angle_beta   90.00
_cell.angle_gamma   90.00
#
_symmetry.space_group_name_H-M   'P 1'
#
loop_
_entity.id
_entity.type
_entity.pdbx_description
1 polymer ?
#
loop_
_entity_poly.entity_id
_entity_poly.type
_entity_poly.pdbx_seq_one_letter_code
_entity_poly.pdbx_strand_id
1 'polypeptide(L)'
;MSAHGAQDPPVEPSDPPKRFAGIRAALRFTGLPTSWLDKRPKLPSRNWLIFLTTVSSVTGYYVYDRRQCKQIRQTYIDRVKHFSEEATDPLALPRKVTVYGAKWPGDEDYNQCIKHFRKYVKPILVAAAVDYEMIVGKRHGDIARRVAEDTRLRRRIDLGIDVDSDYTKVLPTYKPVSEQRQAELDGGIVIVGRPTFKEFMAGLKKGWTDGLDEIDQDEVLARDLESDGYFDESDDGVDNGESGSSEKVASQPLIKQPPAYTPLYTSPSSFLTPSTPPMRGKIPQALNDPPAEIPQLPPLLLVNFVDHLGFKQIPLMLWGFFNQRHQVRSGAEAAYRLIMKTTRRIDKGQNDLDFGTMDEAYYKKSSLVDDINAARKKYYEALPAKLDVARALSRGAREPTKEERENPPPTEVELRAGRMDKERRWRNDLVGWSIINPSSNVAWDERFTNALQIFVDPTESTYSSD
;
A
#
# COMPACT_ATOMS: atom_id res chain seq x y z
N MET A 1 82.25 -22.14 28.70
CA MET A 1 83.34 -21.16 28.48
C MET A 1 84.10 -21.68 27.26
N SER A 2 84.21 -21.03 26.12
CA SER A 2 84.19 -19.61 25.80
C SER A 2 83.57 -19.37 24.42
N ALA A 3 82.93 -18.21 24.30
CA ALA A 3 82.30 -17.70 23.10
C ALA A 3 83.31 -17.52 21.95
N HIS A 4 82.95 -18.00 20.76
CA HIS A 4 83.58 -17.61 19.51
C HIS A 4 82.90 -16.34 19.00
N GLY A 5 83.69 -15.27 18.88
CA GLY A 5 83.29 -14.02 18.25
C GLY A 5 83.08 -14.22 16.75
N ALA A 6 81.92 -13.80 16.27
CA ALA A 6 81.65 -13.62 14.86
C ALA A 6 82.02 -12.18 14.49
N GLN A 7 82.78 -12.04 13.40
CA GLN A 7 83.29 -10.80 12.83
C GLN A 7 82.15 -9.94 12.25
N ASP A 8 82.19 -8.63 12.49
CA ASP A 8 81.32 -7.65 11.85
C ASP A 8 81.71 -7.44 10.36
N PRO A 9 80.74 -7.26 9.45
CA PRO A 9 80.99 -7.06 8.03
C PRO A 9 81.47 -5.63 7.68
N PRO A 10 82.01 -5.40 6.48
CA PRO A 10 82.64 -4.13 6.09
C PRO A 10 81.58 -3.02 5.89
N VAL A 11 81.89 -1.83 6.39
CA VAL A 11 81.09 -0.60 6.18
C VAL A 11 81.34 -0.07 4.76
N GLU A 12 80.34 -0.17 3.89
CA GLU A 12 80.34 0.52 2.59
C GLU A 12 80.24 2.05 2.78
N PRO A 13 80.94 2.86 1.97
CA PRO A 13 80.89 4.31 2.07
C PRO A 13 79.55 4.86 1.60
N SER A 14 78.91 5.67 2.44
CA SER A 14 77.65 6.35 2.13
C SER A 14 77.84 7.41 1.03
N ASP A 15 77.00 7.36 -0.01
CA ASP A 15 76.94 8.34 -1.10
C ASP A 15 76.82 9.80 -0.57
N PRO A 16 77.49 10.78 -1.22
CA PRO A 16 77.41 12.18 -0.82
C PRO A 16 75.99 12.76 -1.01
N PRO A 17 75.56 13.72 -0.17
CA PRO A 17 74.21 14.26 -0.21
C PRO A 17 73.94 15.01 -1.52
N LYS A 18 72.94 14.54 -2.28
CA LYS A 18 72.51 15.17 -3.54
C LYS A 18 72.07 16.61 -3.29
N ARG A 19 72.72 17.57 -3.96
CA ARG A 19 72.37 19.00 -3.88
C ARG A 19 71.08 19.24 -4.69
N PHE A 20 70.00 19.59 -4.02
CA PHE A 20 68.72 19.91 -4.66
C PHE A 20 68.69 21.38 -5.08
N ALA A 21 68.47 21.67 -6.36
CA ALA A 21 68.35 23.03 -6.90
C ALA A 21 66.89 23.41 -7.19
N GLY A 22 66.59 24.71 -7.12
CA GLY A 22 65.30 25.30 -7.53
C GLY A 22 64.17 25.11 -6.51
N ILE A 23 62.94 24.95 -7.02
CA ILE A 23 61.68 24.86 -6.24
C ILE A 23 61.76 23.79 -5.12
N ARG A 24 62.55 22.73 -5.31
CA ARG A 24 62.78 21.67 -4.32
C ARG A 24 63.54 22.14 -3.08
N ALA A 25 64.44 23.11 -3.22
CA ALA A 25 65.13 23.71 -2.08
C ALA A 25 64.17 24.58 -1.25
N ALA A 26 63.25 25.28 -1.92
CA ALA A 26 62.23 26.11 -1.27
C ALA A 26 61.19 25.25 -0.51
N LEU A 27 60.73 24.15 -1.10
CA LEU A 27 59.74 23.24 -0.49
C LEU A 27 60.29 22.40 0.67
N ARG A 28 61.61 22.37 0.88
CA ARG A 28 62.21 21.70 2.05
C ARG A 28 61.89 22.42 3.36
N PHE A 29 61.64 23.73 3.30
CA PHE A 29 61.31 24.56 4.47
C PHE A 29 59.81 24.56 4.80
N THR A 30 58.97 23.91 4.00
CA THR A 30 57.52 23.86 4.20
C THR A 30 57.06 22.69 5.09
N GLY A 31 57.99 22.00 5.76
CA GLY A 31 57.69 20.89 6.68
C GLY A 31 57.29 19.58 6.01
N LEU A 32 57.35 19.50 4.67
CA LEU A 32 57.10 18.26 3.94
C LEU A 32 58.33 17.34 4.04
N PRO A 33 58.16 16.05 4.40
CA PRO A 33 59.28 15.12 4.49
C PRO A 33 59.99 14.99 3.14
N THR A 34 61.32 15.01 3.16
CA THR A 34 62.17 14.94 1.95
C THR A 34 61.91 13.67 1.12
N SER A 35 61.50 12.58 1.79
CA SER A 35 61.08 11.33 1.15
C SER A 35 59.84 11.47 0.26
N TRP A 36 58.98 12.46 0.52
CA TRP A 36 57.81 12.77 -0.32
C TRP A 36 58.18 13.66 -1.51
N LEU A 37 59.14 14.57 -1.33
CA LEU A 37 59.67 15.45 -2.38
C LEU A 37 60.47 14.69 -3.46
N ASP A 38 61.16 13.61 -3.06
CA ASP A 38 61.93 12.76 -3.97
C ASP A 38 61.10 11.63 -4.62
N LYS A 39 59.89 11.37 -4.10
CA LYS A 39 59.01 10.34 -4.60
C LYS A 39 58.39 10.78 -5.92
N ARG A 40 59.00 10.37 -7.03
CA ARG A 40 58.36 10.46 -8.35
C ARG A 40 57.15 9.53 -8.35
N PRO A 41 55.90 10.03 -8.44
CA PRO A 41 54.75 9.14 -8.51
C PRO A 41 54.86 8.32 -9.80
N LYS A 42 55.10 7.01 -9.65
CA LYS A 42 55.03 6.08 -10.79
C LYS A 42 53.57 6.06 -11.24
N LEU A 43 53.34 6.25 -12.54
CA LEU A 43 52.01 6.08 -13.09
C LEU A 43 51.54 4.67 -12.73
N PRO A 44 50.28 4.54 -12.28
CA PRO A 44 49.75 3.23 -12.00
C PRO A 44 49.72 2.37 -13.26
N SER A 45 49.74 1.05 -13.09
CA SER A 45 49.75 0.10 -14.21
C SER A 45 48.53 0.27 -15.12
N ARG A 46 48.61 -0.19 -16.38
CA ARG A 46 47.51 -0.12 -17.36
C ARG A 46 46.18 -0.63 -16.78
N ASN A 47 46.19 -1.79 -16.13
CA ASN A 47 44.99 -2.38 -15.54
C ASN A 47 44.42 -1.51 -14.40
N TRP A 48 45.30 -0.88 -13.62
CA TRP A 48 44.88 0.01 -12.53
C TRP A 48 44.37 1.35 -13.04
N LEU A 49 44.92 1.88 -14.15
CA LEU A 49 44.35 3.04 -14.85
C LEU A 49 42.97 2.74 -15.40
N ILE A 50 42.77 1.58 -16.05
CA ILE A 50 41.46 1.15 -16.55
C ILE A 50 40.48 1.03 -15.37
N PHE A 51 40.90 0.41 -14.27
CA PHE A 51 40.08 0.29 -13.08
C PHE A 51 39.71 1.65 -12.48
N LEU A 52 40.68 2.54 -12.27
CA LEU A 52 40.39 3.87 -11.71
C LEU A 52 39.52 4.72 -12.63
N THR A 53 39.78 4.70 -13.94
CA THR A 53 39.00 5.50 -14.90
C THR A 53 37.55 5.02 -14.95
N THR A 54 37.32 3.71 -14.96
CA THR A 54 35.96 3.14 -14.95
C THR A 54 35.23 3.43 -13.63
N VAL A 55 35.86 3.16 -12.48
CA VAL A 55 35.25 3.42 -11.16
C VAL A 55 35.01 4.92 -10.94
N SER A 56 35.98 5.78 -11.28
CA SER A 56 35.84 7.23 -11.17
C SER A 56 34.71 7.76 -12.06
N SER A 57 34.60 7.26 -13.29
CA SER A 57 33.53 7.66 -14.21
C SER A 57 32.16 7.27 -13.67
N VAL A 58 31.97 6.01 -13.25
CA VAL A 58 30.69 5.53 -12.67
C VAL A 58 30.33 6.32 -11.40
N THR A 59 31.31 6.55 -10.53
CA THR A 59 31.10 7.33 -9.30
C THR A 59 30.77 8.79 -9.62
N GLY A 60 31.46 9.37 -10.60
CA GLY A 60 31.21 10.74 -11.08
C GLY A 60 29.79 10.91 -11.61
N TYR A 61 29.30 9.97 -12.43
CA TYR A 61 27.91 9.97 -12.91
C TYR A 61 26.90 9.88 -11.76
N TYR A 62 27.14 8.99 -10.79
CA TYR A 62 26.28 8.88 -9.61
C TYR A 62 26.25 10.20 -8.82
N VAL A 63 27.42 10.76 -8.47
CA VAL A 63 27.50 12.01 -7.70
C VAL A 63 26.85 13.17 -8.46
N TYR A 64 27.06 13.25 -9.77
CA TYR A 64 26.43 14.25 -10.63
C TYR A 64 24.90 14.17 -10.58
N ASP A 65 24.32 12.98 -10.78
CA ASP A 65 22.86 12.80 -10.75
C ASP A 65 22.28 13.15 -9.37
N ARG A 66 22.97 12.79 -8.26
CA ARG A 66 22.55 13.17 -6.90
C ARG A 66 22.60 14.67 -6.67
N ARG A 67 23.61 15.37 -7.21
CA ARG A 67 23.69 16.83 -7.14
C ARG A 67 22.56 17.48 -7.93
N GLN A 68 22.28 16.99 -9.14
CA GLN A 68 21.15 17.47 -9.95
C GLN A 68 19.80 17.24 -9.27
N CYS A 69 19.59 16.05 -8.68
CA CYS A 69 18.39 15.76 -7.89
C CYS A 69 18.18 16.76 -6.75
N LYS A 70 19.24 17.11 -6.02
CA LYS A 70 19.19 18.10 -4.93
C LYS A 70 18.87 19.50 -5.45
N GLN A 71 19.51 19.90 -6.55
CA GLN A 71 19.27 21.20 -7.17
C GLN A 71 17.81 21.34 -7.62
N ILE A 72 17.30 20.37 -8.40
CA ILE A 72 15.90 20.37 -8.86
C ILE A 72 14.93 20.46 -7.68
N ARG A 73 15.14 19.63 -6.64
CA ARG A 73 14.28 19.66 -5.46
C ARG A 73 14.32 21.03 -4.79
N GLN A 74 15.51 21.60 -4.59
CA GLN A 74 15.64 22.90 -3.95
C GLN A 74 14.94 23.99 -4.76
N THR A 75 15.07 23.99 -6.08
CA THR A 75 14.36 24.93 -6.97
C THR A 75 12.85 24.89 -6.77
N TYR A 76 12.26 23.70 -6.65
CA TYR A 76 10.82 23.59 -6.42
C TYR A 76 10.43 23.94 -4.99
N ILE A 77 11.25 23.59 -3.98
CA ILE A 77 11.04 23.99 -2.58
C ILE A 77 11.03 25.53 -2.47
N ASP A 78 12.02 26.19 -3.06
CA ASP A 78 12.13 27.65 -3.03
C ASP A 78 10.92 28.32 -3.68
N ARG A 79 10.34 27.71 -4.73
CA ARG A 79 9.12 28.19 -5.37
C ARG A 79 7.88 28.10 -4.50
N VAL A 80 7.74 27.10 -3.63
CA VAL A 80 6.52 26.89 -2.83
C VAL A 80 6.67 27.28 -1.37
N LYS A 81 7.88 27.62 -0.92
CA LYS A 81 8.17 27.95 0.47
C LYS A 81 7.31 29.10 1.00
N HIS A 82 6.96 30.08 0.16
CA HIS A 82 6.17 31.24 0.58
C HIS A 82 4.79 30.84 1.13
N PHE A 83 4.14 29.79 0.59
CA PHE A 83 2.86 29.29 1.12
C PHE A 83 2.93 28.81 2.57
N SER A 84 4.11 28.37 3.03
CA SER A 84 4.29 27.96 4.43
C SER A 84 4.47 29.13 5.39
N GLU A 85 4.75 30.32 4.88
CA GLU A 85 5.02 31.53 5.66
C GLU A 85 3.77 32.41 5.83
N GLU A 86 2.68 32.09 5.12
CA GLU A 86 1.40 32.81 5.21
C GLU A 86 0.72 32.61 6.57
N ALA A 87 0.32 33.72 7.19
CA ALA A 87 -0.38 33.69 8.48
C ALA A 87 -1.79 33.12 8.30
N THR A 88 -2.09 32.05 9.04
CA THR A 88 -3.39 31.36 9.04
C THR A 88 -4.06 31.51 10.41
N ASP A 89 -5.40 31.47 10.44
CA ASP A 89 -6.18 31.48 11.68
C ASP A 89 -5.84 30.27 12.57
N PRO A 90 -5.63 30.42 13.89
CA PRO A 90 -5.24 29.30 14.76
C PRO A 90 -6.24 28.14 14.81
N LEU A 91 -7.51 28.36 14.46
CA LEU A 91 -8.54 27.34 14.41
C LEU A 91 -8.72 26.74 13.01
N ALA A 92 -8.14 27.35 11.98
CA ALA A 92 -8.22 26.82 10.62
C ALA A 92 -7.34 25.57 10.49
N LEU A 93 -7.95 24.51 9.95
CA LEU A 93 -7.22 23.29 9.64
C LEU A 93 -6.41 23.49 8.35
N PRO A 94 -5.16 23.00 8.31
CA PRO A 94 -4.37 23.06 7.09
C PRO A 94 -5.02 22.22 5.98
N ARG A 95 -4.73 22.61 4.74
CA ARG A 95 -5.17 21.87 3.56
C ARG A 95 -4.65 20.43 3.63
N LYS A 96 -5.57 19.46 3.53
CA LYS A 96 -5.26 18.03 3.62
C LYS A 96 -5.50 17.34 2.28
N VAL A 97 -4.55 16.52 1.86
CA VAL A 97 -4.58 15.74 0.60
C VAL A 97 -4.60 14.25 0.90
N THR A 98 -5.45 13.50 0.20
CA THR A 98 -5.50 12.04 0.36
C THR A 98 -4.71 11.35 -0.74
N VAL A 99 -3.72 10.55 -0.37
CA VAL A 99 -2.80 9.84 -1.28
C VAL A 99 -3.17 8.37 -1.29
N TYR A 100 -3.60 7.86 -2.44
CA TYR A 100 -3.84 6.43 -2.64
C TYR A 100 -2.62 5.79 -3.32
N GLY A 101 -2.27 4.59 -2.84
CA GLY A 101 -1.28 3.73 -3.47
C GLY A 101 -1.70 2.26 -3.39
N ALA A 102 -1.87 1.62 -4.55
CA ALA A 102 -2.12 0.20 -4.67
C ALA A 102 -0.82 -0.60 -4.83
N LYS A 103 -0.93 -1.91 -4.58
CA LYS A 103 0.15 -2.87 -4.82
C LYS A 103 0.47 -2.98 -6.32
N TRP A 104 1.75 -2.90 -6.68
CA TRP A 104 2.17 -3.12 -8.07
C TRP A 104 2.01 -4.60 -8.47
N PRO A 105 1.46 -4.90 -9.66
CA PRO A 105 1.29 -6.27 -10.15
C PRO A 105 2.58 -7.10 -10.14
N GLY A 106 2.56 -8.21 -9.39
CA GLY A 106 3.67 -9.16 -9.32
C GLY A 106 4.83 -8.74 -8.42
N ASP A 107 4.72 -7.61 -7.72
CA ASP A 107 5.61 -7.28 -6.59
C ASP A 107 5.13 -8.01 -5.32
N GLU A 108 6.01 -8.19 -4.35
CA GLU A 108 5.64 -8.58 -2.99
C GLU A 108 5.45 -7.35 -2.08
N ASP A 109 6.24 -6.30 -2.33
CA ASP A 109 6.25 -5.08 -1.54
C ASP A 109 5.10 -4.12 -1.92
N TYR A 110 3.93 -4.26 -1.30
CA TYR A 110 2.80 -3.35 -1.52
C TYR A 110 3.09 -1.85 -1.22
N ASN A 111 4.17 -1.55 -0.50
CA ASN A 111 4.55 -0.19 -0.12
C ASN A 111 5.38 0.57 -1.17
N GLN A 112 5.81 -0.03 -2.29
CA GLN A 112 6.71 0.64 -3.25
C GLN A 112 6.13 1.96 -3.78
N CYS A 113 4.84 1.95 -4.09
CA CYS A 113 4.08 3.12 -4.52
C CYS A 113 4.21 4.30 -3.53
N ILE A 114 4.07 4.01 -2.23
CA ILE A 114 4.18 5.01 -1.15
C ILE A 114 5.63 5.43 -0.91
N LYS A 115 6.59 4.50 -1.03
CA LYS A 115 8.03 4.84 -0.99
C LYS A 115 8.36 5.85 -2.10
N HIS A 116 7.80 5.67 -3.30
CA HIS A 116 7.96 6.61 -4.41
C HIS A 116 7.41 8.00 -4.08
N PHE A 117 6.16 8.08 -3.59
CA PHE A 117 5.55 9.33 -3.15
C PHE A 117 6.39 10.05 -2.06
N ARG A 118 6.82 9.32 -1.02
CA ARG A 118 7.64 9.86 0.08
C ARG A 118 8.97 10.42 -0.39
N LYS A 119 9.54 9.84 -1.45
CA LYS A 119 10.86 10.21 -1.97
C LYS A 119 10.84 11.42 -2.89
N TYR A 120 9.79 11.56 -3.69
CA TYR A 120 9.76 12.55 -4.79
C TYR A 120 8.73 13.67 -4.59
N VAL A 121 7.55 13.37 -4.07
CA VAL A 121 6.43 14.34 -3.97
C VAL A 121 6.37 14.97 -2.59
N LYS A 122 6.44 14.15 -1.53
CA LYS A 122 6.33 14.58 -0.13
C LYS A 122 7.22 15.79 0.24
N PRO A 123 8.51 15.86 -0.13
CA PRO A 123 9.37 16.96 0.31
C PRO A 123 8.86 18.35 -0.11
N ILE A 124 8.09 18.43 -1.19
CA ILE A 124 7.61 19.69 -1.75
C ILE A 124 6.26 20.06 -1.13
N LEU A 125 5.40 19.08 -0.88
CA LEU A 125 4.17 19.29 -0.10
C LEU A 125 4.47 19.76 1.32
N VAL A 126 5.47 19.17 1.97
CA VAL A 126 5.93 19.58 3.31
C VAL A 126 6.48 21.00 3.29
N ALA A 127 7.22 21.38 2.24
CA ALA A 127 7.73 22.74 2.10
C ALA A 127 6.62 23.79 1.92
N ALA A 128 5.45 23.39 1.43
CA ALA A 128 4.28 24.23 1.25
C ALA A 128 3.27 24.14 2.41
N ALA A 129 3.63 23.46 3.52
CA ALA A 129 2.74 23.22 4.66
C ALA A 129 1.40 22.54 4.31
N VAL A 130 1.39 21.67 3.28
CA VAL A 130 0.22 20.87 2.89
C VAL A 130 0.25 19.53 3.62
N ASP A 131 -0.81 19.26 4.38
CA ASP A 131 -0.99 17.99 5.08
C ASP A 131 -1.41 16.88 4.12
N TYR A 132 -1.02 15.64 4.44
CA TYR A 132 -1.35 14.48 3.60
C TYR A 132 -1.69 13.24 4.43
N GLU A 133 -2.65 12.47 3.95
CA GLU A 133 -3.00 11.14 4.46
C GLU A 133 -2.65 10.09 3.41
N MET A 134 -1.96 9.02 3.79
CA MET A 134 -1.57 7.95 2.87
C MET A 134 -2.42 6.71 3.13
N ILE A 135 -3.14 6.26 2.11
CA ILE A 135 -3.93 5.03 2.09
C ILE A 135 -3.24 4.02 1.20
N VAL A 136 -2.94 2.84 1.77
CA VAL A 136 -2.15 1.80 1.08
C VAL A 136 -2.98 0.53 0.93
N GLY A 137 -3.11 0.05 -0.31
CA GLY A 137 -3.75 -1.22 -0.65
C GLY A 137 -2.74 -2.36 -0.53
N LYS A 138 -3.00 -3.34 0.34
CA LYS A 138 -2.08 -4.47 0.56
C LYS A 138 -2.23 -5.52 -0.54
N ARG A 139 -3.47 -5.75 -0.98
CA ARG A 139 -3.85 -6.70 -2.02
C ARG A 139 -4.51 -5.97 -3.18
N HIS A 140 -4.66 -6.69 -4.29
CA HIS A 140 -5.37 -6.20 -5.45
C HIS A 140 -6.86 -6.03 -5.11
N GLY A 141 -7.42 -4.89 -5.48
CA GLY A 141 -8.83 -4.55 -5.23
C GLY A 141 -9.12 -3.96 -3.85
N ASP A 142 -8.13 -3.82 -2.97
CA ASP A 142 -8.32 -3.20 -1.65
C ASP A 142 -8.66 -1.71 -1.77
N ILE A 143 -8.02 -0.97 -2.69
CA ILE A 143 -8.33 0.44 -2.91
C ILE A 143 -9.71 0.57 -3.53
N ALA A 144 -10.06 -0.30 -4.48
CA ALA A 144 -11.38 -0.30 -5.11
C ALA A 144 -12.50 -0.53 -4.07
N ARG A 145 -12.33 -1.49 -3.15
CA ARG A 145 -13.29 -1.78 -2.09
C ARG A 145 -13.43 -0.60 -1.13
N ARG A 146 -12.31 -0.07 -0.66
CA ARG A 146 -12.30 1.08 0.25
C ARG A 146 -12.93 2.32 -0.37
N VAL A 147 -12.60 2.67 -1.61
CA VAL A 147 -13.18 3.83 -2.30
C VAL A 147 -14.68 3.64 -2.52
N ALA A 148 -15.13 2.42 -2.84
CA ALA A 148 -16.55 2.12 -2.97
C ALA A 148 -17.29 2.30 -1.64
N GLU A 149 -16.73 1.80 -0.53
CA GLU A 149 -17.27 1.95 0.82
C GLU A 149 -17.26 3.41 1.28
N ASP A 150 -16.14 4.13 1.14
CA ASP A 150 -16.02 5.56 1.48
C ASP A 150 -17.06 6.39 0.69
N THR A 151 -17.26 6.07 -0.59
CA THR A 151 -18.26 6.74 -1.44
C THR A 151 -19.69 6.44 -0.99
N ARG A 152 -20.00 5.19 -0.63
CA ARG A 152 -21.33 4.81 -0.11
C ARG A 152 -21.60 5.47 1.24
N LEU A 153 -20.63 5.46 2.16
CA LEU A 153 -20.73 6.14 3.46
C LEU A 153 -20.97 7.64 3.26
N ARG A 154 -20.23 8.27 2.35
CA ARG A 154 -20.48 9.66 1.95
C ARG A 154 -21.92 9.89 1.51
N ARG A 155 -22.44 9.05 0.60
CA ARG A 155 -23.83 9.16 0.11
C ARG A 155 -24.85 8.96 1.23
N ARG A 156 -24.61 8.02 2.16
CA ARG A 156 -25.52 7.76 3.29
C ARG A 156 -25.57 8.93 4.26
N ILE A 157 -24.44 9.59 4.52
CA ILE A 157 -24.37 10.81 5.33
C ILE A 157 -25.04 11.99 4.62
N ASP A 158 -24.76 12.18 3.33
CA ASP A 158 -25.33 13.29 2.55
C ASP A 158 -26.88 13.17 2.45
N LEU A 159 -27.41 11.95 2.46
CA LEU A 159 -28.86 11.67 2.49
C LEU A 159 -29.46 11.62 3.91
N GLY A 160 -28.64 11.76 4.95
CA GLY A 160 -29.08 11.71 6.36
C GLY A 160 -29.55 10.33 6.84
N ILE A 161 -29.20 9.26 6.13
CA ILE A 161 -29.48 7.86 6.52
C ILE A 161 -28.60 7.50 7.72
N ASP A 162 -27.31 7.79 7.58
CA ASP A 162 -26.35 7.69 8.67
C ASP A 162 -26.08 9.10 9.21
N VAL A 163 -26.07 9.23 10.52
CA VAL A 163 -25.81 10.50 11.20
C VAL A 163 -24.54 10.33 12.03
N ASP A 164 -23.66 11.33 12.00
CA ASP A 164 -22.49 11.37 12.87
C ASP A 164 -22.92 11.19 14.33
N SER A 165 -22.16 10.37 15.08
CA SER A 165 -22.45 10.15 16.49
C SER A 165 -22.46 11.47 17.27
N ASP A 166 -23.32 11.58 18.28
CA ASP A 166 -23.41 12.82 19.06
C ASP A 166 -22.10 13.15 19.79
N TYR A 167 -21.31 12.12 20.12
CA TYR A 167 -19.95 12.28 20.63
C TYR A 167 -18.98 12.92 19.62
N THR A 168 -19.14 12.65 18.34
CA THR A 168 -18.32 13.26 17.28
C THR A 168 -18.65 14.74 17.14
N LYS A 169 -19.93 15.11 17.27
CA LYS A 169 -20.41 16.50 17.11
C LYS A 169 -19.94 17.44 18.22
N VAL A 170 -19.67 16.93 19.42
CA VAL A 170 -19.18 17.74 20.55
C VAL A 170 -17.67 18.01 20.52
N LEU A 171 -16.93 17.39 19.58
CA LEU A 171 -15.49 17.62 19.47
C LEU A 171 -15.21 19.04 18.93
N PRO A 172 -14.22 19.77 19.48
CA PRO A 172 -13.83 21.08 18.95
C PRO A 172 -13.34 21.06 17.50
N THR A 173 -12.92 19.88 17.01
CA THR A 173 -12.48 19.64 15.63
C THR A 173 -13.65 19.28 14.71
N TYR A 174 -14.87 19.15 15.24
CA TYR A 174 -16.04 18.84 14.43
C TYR A 174 -16.36 20.00 13.48
N LYS A 175 -16.52 19.64 12.20
CA LYS A 175 -16.99 20.57 11.18
C LYS A 175 -18.29 20.05 10.59
N PRO A 176 -19.25 20.93 10.24
CA PRO A 176 -20.45 20.50 9.54
C PRO A 176 -20.09 19.85 8.21
N VAL A 177 -20.92 18.91 7.76
CA VAL A 177 -20.68 18.11 6.54
C VAL A 177 -20.38 18.99 5.33
N SER A 178 -21.07 20.13 5.17
CA SER A 178 -20.84 21.08 4.07
C SER A 178 -19.41 21.65 4.05
N GLU A 179 -18.87 22.00 5.21
CA GLU A 179 -17.50 22.53 5.33
C GLU A 179 -16.47 21.41 5.13
N GLN A 180 -16.75 20.20 5.60
CA GLN A 180 -15.92 19.03 5.30
C GLN A 180 -15.84 18.79 3.79
N ARG A 181 -16.97 18.91 3.05
CA ARG A 181 -16.97 18.78 1.59
C ARG A 181 -16.14 19.84 0.90
N GLN A 182 -16.22 21.09 1.37
CA GLN A 182 -15.39 22.17 0.82
C GLN A 182 -13.91 21.92 1.08
N ALA A 183 -13.53 21.49 2.28
CA ALA A 183 -12.16 21.14 2.61
C ALA A 183 -11.63 19.97 1.77
N GLU A 184 -12.45 18.96 1.50
CA GLU A 184 -12.12 17.86 0.59
C GLU A 184 -11.86 18.35 -0.84
N LEU A 185 -12.73 19.24 -1.36
CA LEU A 185 -12.61 19.84 -2.69
C LEU A 185 -11.34 20.69 -2.82
N ASP A 186 -11.02 21.49 -1.81
CA ASP A 186 -9.81 22.32 -1.78
C ASP A 186 -8.54 21.48 -1.66
N GLY A 187 -8.60 20.36 -0.96
CA GLY A 187 -7.51 19.40 -0.81
C GLY A 187 -7.13 18.76 -2.15
N GLY A 188 -7.93 17.79 -2.56
CA GLY A 188 -7.66 16.93 -3.71
C GLY A 188 -7.14 15.54 -3.34
N ILE A 189 -7.14 14.65 -4.33
CA ILE A 189 -6.75 13.25 -4.21
C ILE A 189 -5.51 12.99 -5.07
N VAL A 190 -4.47 12.39 -4.51
CA VAL A 190 -3.26 11.99 -5.22
C VAL A 190 -3.34 10.50 -5.51
N ILE A 191 -3.29 10.13 -6.79
CA ILE A 191 -3.28 8.76 -7.27
C ILE A 191 -1.89 8.45 -7.78
N VAL A 192 -1.23 7.47 -7.16
CA VAL A 192 0.14 7.10 -7.52
C VAL A 192 0.13 5.82 -8.34
N GLY A 193 0.46 5.94 -9.63
CA GLY A 193 0.56 4.83 -10.58
C GLY A 193 -0.76 4.38 -11.22
N ARG A 194 -0.63 3.72 -12.37
CA ARG A 194 -1.73 3.11 -13.15
C ARG A 194 -2.59 2.09 -12.38
N PRO A 195 -2.05 1.13 -11.59
CA PRO A 195 -2.89 0.15 -10.93
C PRO A 195 -3.83 0.81 -9.89
N THR A 196 -3.32 1.81 -9.17
CA THR A 196 -4.12 2.61 -8.23
C THR A 196 -5.23 3.37 -8.95
N PHE A 197 -4.94 3.93 -10.12
CA PHE A 197 -5.94 4.66 -10.92
C PHE A 197 -7.08 3.74 -11.37
N LYS A 198 -6.76 2.54 -11.88
CA LYS A 198 -7.76 1.52 -12.26
C LYS A 198 -8.64 1.11 -11.07
N GLU A 199 -8.03 0.80 -9.93
CA GLU A 199 -8.76 0.44 -8.71
C GLU A 199 -9.63 1.59 -8.19
N PHE A 200 -9.08 2.81 -8.13
CA PHE A 200 -9.80 3.99 -7.65
C PHE A 200 -11.04 4.26 -8.49
N MET A 201 -10.91 4.26 -9.82
CA MET A 201 -12.03 4.52 -10.74
C MET A 201 -13.08 3.39 -10.70
N ALA A 202 -12.65 2.14 -10.57
CA ALA A 202 -13.57 1.00 -10.40
C ALA A 202 -14.34 1.09 -9.07
N GLY A 203 -13.66 1.46 -7.98
CA GLY A 203 -14.27 1.68 -6.68
C GLY A 203 -15.25 2.86 -6.69
N LEU A 204 -14.87 3.97 -7.31
CA LEU A 204 -15.70 5.16 -7.43
C LEU A 204 -16.97 4.84 -8.23
N LYS A 205 -16.84 4.18 -9.39
CA LYS A 205 -17.99 3.71 -10.19
C LYS A 205 -18.92 2.86 -9.34
N LYS A 206 -18.38 1.80 -8.71
CA LYS A 206 -19.13 0.89 -7.86
C LYS A 206 -19.85 1.61 -6.72
N GLY A 207 -19.19 2.59 -6.07
CA GLY A 207 -19.77 3.37 -4.98
C GLY A 207 -20.96 4.26 -5.39
N TRP A 208 -20.96 4.77 -6.62
CA TRP A 208 -22.04 5.62 -7.16
C TRP A 208 -23.12 4.83 -7.93
N THR A 209 -22.83 3.61 -8.38
CA THR A 209 -23.79 2.74 -9.07
C THR A 209 -24.53 1.80 -8.14
N ASP A 210 -23.85 1.28 -7.11
CA ASP A 210 -24.45 0.33 -6.19
C ASP A 210 -25.43 1.01 -5.24
N GLY A 211 -26.38 0.22 -4.73
CA GLY A 211 -27.31 0.64 -3.69
C GLY A 211 -26.62 1.02 -2.39
N LEU A 212 -27.34 1.75 -1.55
CA LEU A 212 -26.92 2.18 -0.23
C LEU A 212 -27.26 1.18 0.87
N ASP A 213 -28.04 0.14 0.57
CA ASP A 213 -28.33 -0.92 1.53
C ASP A 213 -27.03 -1.51 2.10
N GLU A 214 -27.01 -1.71 3.42
CA GLU A 214 -25.90 -2.35 4.10
C GLU A 214 -25.98 -3.85 3.85
N ILE A 215 -25.30 -4.29 2.78
CA ILE A 215 -25.17 -5.70 2.45
C ILE A 215 -23.90 -6.20 3.12
N ASP A 216 -24.04 -7.05 4.13
CA ASP A 216 -22.92 -7.79 4.67
C ASP A 216 -22.45 -8.82 3.63
N GLN A 217 -21.30 -8.53 3.00
CA GLN A 217 -20.71 -9.40 2.00
C GLN A 217 -20.29 -10.74 2.60
N ASP A 218 -19.99 -10.80 3.90
CA ASP A 218 -19.64 -12.04 4.57
C ASP A 218 -20.89 -12.92 4.77
N GLU A 219 -22.06 -12.33 5.05
CA GLU A 219 -23.33 -13.06 5.13
C GLU A 219 -23.76 -13.62 3.77
N VAL A 220 -23.63 -12.83 2.70
CA VAL A 220 -23.90 -13.30 1.32
C VAL A 220 -22.97 -14.46 0.97
N LEU A 221 -21.67 -14.31 1.26
CA LEU A 221 -20.69 -15.37 1.04
C LEU A 221 -20.99 -16.61 1.89
N ALA A 222 -21.43 -16.45 3.13
CA ALA A 222 -21.77 -17.56 4.02
C ALA A 222 -22.94 -18.35 3.43
N ARG A 223 -24.00 -17.65 3.01
CA ARG A 223 -25.16 -18.26 2.37
C ARG A 223 -24.81 -19.02 1.09
N ASP A 224 -23.94 -18.44 0.25
CA ASP A 224 -23.43 -19.13 -0.94
C ASP A 224 -22.72 -20.44 -0.53
N LEU A 225 -21.81 -20.38 0.45
CA LEU A 225 -20.97 -21.52 0.83
C LEU A 225 -21.72 -22.60 1.61
N GLU A 226 -22.78 -22.24 2.34
CA GLU A 226 -23.74 -23.16 2.95
C GLU A 226 -24.51 -23.93 1.88
N SER A 227 -24.86 -23.29 0.76
CA SER A 227 -25.60 -23.93 -0.33
C SER A 227 -24.80 -24.98 -1.12
N ASP A 228 -23.46 -24.98 -0.99
CA ASP A 228 -22.57 -25.88 -1.74
C ASP A 228 -22.51 -27.33 -1.20
N GLY A 229 -23.00 -27.59 0.03
CA GLY A 229 -23.05 -28.94 0.63
C GLY A 229 -21.72 -29.59 1.03
N TYR A 230 -20.58 -28.89 0.92
CA TYR A 230 -19.24 -29.44 1.28
C TYR A 230 -19.07 -29.85 2.75
N PHE A 231 -19.94 -29.35 3.64
CA PHE A 231 -19.91 -29.63 5.08
C PHE A 231 -21.10 -30.49 5.54
N ASP A 232 -21.91 -30.97 4.59
CA ASP A 232 -23.01 -31.86 4.92
C ASP A 232 -22.46 -33.25 5.28
N GLU A 233 -23.19 -33.98 6.12
CA GLU A 233 -22.85 -35.36 6.44
C GLU A 233 -23.54 -36.27 5.41
N SER A 234 -22.78 -37.19 4.81
CA SER A 234 -23.36 -38.30 4.06
C SER A 234 -24.09 -39.21 5.04
N ASP A 235 -25.37 -39.50 4.80
CA ASP A 235 -26.26 -40.32 5.63
C ASP A 235 -25.93 -41.84 5.60
N ASP A 236 -24.67 -42.18 5.36
CA ASP A 236 -24.21 -43.55 5.25
C ASP A 236 -23.75 -44.05 6.62
N GLY A 237 -24.71 -44.48 7.44
CA GLY A 237 -24.42 -45.12 8.73
C GLY A 237 -25.60 -45.50 9.64
N VAL A 238 -26.86 -45.47 9.18
CA VAL A 238 -27.96 -46.11 9.89
C VAL A 238 -28.15 -47.52 9.31
N ASP A 239 -27.37 -48.49 9.81
CA ASP A 239 -27.64 -49.90 9.55
C ASP A 239 -28.84 -50.34 10.40
N ASN A 240 -29.91 -50.70 9.70
CA ASN A 240 -31.12 -51.29 10.25
C ASN A 240 -30.90 -52.79 10.48
N GLY A 241 -30.93 -53.21 11.75
CA GLY A 241 -31.10 -54.60 12.17
C GLY A 241 -32.23 -54.73 13.22
N GLU A 242 -33.42 -55.11 12.75
CA GLU A 242 -34.63 -55.54 13.48
C GLU A 242 -34.33 -56.65 14.53
N SER A 243 -35.06 -56.93 15.62
CA SER A 243 -36.35 -56.53 16.18
C SER A 243 -36.41 -57.01 17.65
N GLY A 244 -37.13 -56.30 18.56
CA GLY A 244 -37.33 -56.81 19.93
C GLY A 244 -38.08 -55.91 20.93
N SER A 245 -39.36 -55.66 20.69
CA SER A 245 -40.44 -55.26 21.64
C SER A 245 -40.60 -53.80 22.09
N SER A 246 -41.86 -53.38 22.00
CA SER A 246 -42.47 -52.10 22.35
C SER A 246 -42.21 -51.59 23.76
N GLU A 247 -42.02 -50.27 23.90
CA GLU A 247 -42.93 -49.41 24.67
C GLU A 247 -42.73 -47.93 24.34
N LYS A 248 -43.84 -47.22 24.10
CA LYS A 248 -43.90 -45.76 23.94
C LYS A 248 -43.85 -45.11 25.32
N VAL A 249 -42.83 -44.31 25.64
CA VAL A 249 -42.97 -43.15 26.54
C VAL A 249 -41.98 -42.05 26.12
N ALA A 250 -42.51 -40.83 25.98
CA ALA A 250 -41.77 -39.61 25.72
C ALA A 250 -40.84 -39.24 26.90
N SER A 251 -39.62 -38.80 26.62
CA SER A 251 -38.94 -37.74 27.38
C SER A 251 -37.56 -37.44 26.77
N GLN A 252 -37.31 -36.16 26.52
CA GLN A 252 -35.99 -35.60 26.22
C GLN A 252 -35.05 -35.76 27.43
N PRO A 253 -33.75 -36.04 27.25
CA PRO A 253 -32.77 -35.74 28.28
C PRO A 253 -32.11 -34.38 27.98
N LEU A 254 -32.46 -33.42 28.85
CA LEU A 254 -31.74 -32.19 29.13
C LEU A 254 -30.29 -32.53 29.55
N ILE A 255 -29.30 -32.21 28.72
CA ILE A 255 -27.88 -32.34 29.11
C ILE A 255 -27.52 -31.17 30.04
N LYS A 256 -27.25 -31.52 31.30
CA LYS A 256 -26.75 -30.63 32.35
C LYS A 256 -25.24 -30.40 32.16
N GLN A 257 -24.83 -29.15 32.03
CA GLN A 257 -23.42 -28.73 32.20
C GLN A 257 -23.09 -28.58 33.70
N PRO A 258 -21.87 -28.91 34.15
CA PRO A 258 -21.43 -28.61 35.52
C PRO A 258 -21.00 -27.14 35.68
N PRO A 259 -21.21 -26.51 36.86
CA PRO A 259 -20.89 -25.11 37.08
C PRO A 259 -19.39 -24.90 37.35
N ALA A 260 -18.72 -24.12 36.50
CA ALA A 260 -17.39 -23.60 36.78
C ALA A 260 -17.52 -22.23 37.49
N TYR A 261 -17.12 -22.21 38.75
CA TYR A 261 -16.99 -21.03 39.59
C TYR A 261 -15.93 -20.05 39.03
N THR A 262 -16.27 -18.76 38.93
CA THR A 262 -15.32 -17.65 38.84
C THR A 262 -15.69 -16.58 39.88
N PRO A 263 -14.74 -16.04 40.67
CA PRO A 263 -15.04 -15.11 41.74
C PRO A 263 -15.26 -13.68 41.24
N LEU A 264 -16.14 -13.00 41.97
CA LEU A 264 -16.65 -11.65 41.82
C LEU A 264 -15.54 -10.58 41.78
N TYR A 265 -15.57 -9.73 40.75
CA TYR A 265 -15.12 -8.33 40.84
C TYR A 265 -16.35 -7.43 40.77
N THR A 266 -16.57 -6.69 41.85
CA THR A 266 -17.55 -5.62 41.97
C THR A 266 -17.15 -4.44 41.09
N SER A 267 -18.07 -3.96 40.26
CA SER A 267 -18.01 -2.63 39.63
C SER A 267 -19.42 -2.03 39.64
N PRO A 268 -19.54 -0.71 39.92
CA PRO A 268 -20.82 -0.11 40.28
C PRO A 268 -21.73 0.06 39.07
N SER A 269 -23.01 -0.26 39.29
CA SER A 269 -24.12 -0.06 38.38
C SER A 269 -24.19 1.40 37.89
N SER A 270 -23.89 1.61 36.62
CA SER A 270 -24.36 2.78 35.87
C SER A 270 -25.51 2.32 34.99
N PHE A 271 -26.62 3.06 35.06
CA PHE A 271 -27.85 2.81 34.32
C PHE A 271 -27.58 2.69 32.81
N LEU A 272 -27.62 1.46 32.30
CA LEU A 272 -27.77 1.20 30.88
C LEU A 272 -29.24 0.87 30.65
N THR A 273 -29.99 1.85 30.14
CA THR A 273 -31.14 1.54 29.30
C THR A 273 -30.68 0.56 28.22
N PRO A 274 -31.37 -0.56 27.98
CA PRO A 274 -31.06 -1.39 26.83
C PRO A 274 -31.38 -0.56 25.58
N SER A 275 -30.35 -0.02 24.92
CA SER A 275 -30.53 0.42 23.54
C SER A 275 -30.76 -0.85 22.74
N THR A 276 -32.02 -1.11 22.41
CA THR A 276 -32.38 -1.96 21.29
C THR A 276 -31.43 -1.61 20.13
N PRO A 277 -30.71 -2.57 19.52
CA PRO A 277 -30.04 -2.27 18.26
C PRO A 277 -31.14 -1.75 17.33
N PRO A 278 -30.98 -0.57 16.70
CA PRO A 278 -31.98 -0.11 15.77
C PRO A 278 -32.09 -1.20 14.71
N MET A 279 -33.26 -1.82 14.57
CA MET A 279 -33.56 -2.58 13.37
C MET A 279 -33.46 -1.57 12.23
N ARG A 280 -32.30 -1.53 11.56
CA ARG A 280 -32.08 -0.72 10.37
C ARG A 280 -33.04 -1.26 9.32
N GLY A 281 -34.21 -0.63 9.21
CA GLY A 281 -35.19 -0.97 8.18
C GLY A 281 -34.55 -0.79 6.80
N LYS A 282 -34.98 -1.60 5.82
CA LYS A 282 -34.59 -1.43 4.41
C LYS A 282 -34.79 0.02 3.99
N ILE A 283 -33.78 0.61 3.38
CA ILE A 283 -33.80 2.02 2.96
C ILE A 283 -34.94 2.18 1.92
N PRO A 284 -35.72 3.27 1.94
CA PRO A 284 -36.71 3.53 0.90
C PRO A 284 -36.07 3.45 -0.49
N GLN A 285 -36.71 2.75 -1.42
CA GLN A 285 -36.13 2.46 -2.74
C GLN A 285 -35.66 3.71 -3.49
N ALA A 286 -36.41 4.82 -3.39
CA ALA A 286 -36.05 6.11 -3.98
C ALA A 286 -34.72 6.70 -3.48
N LEU A 287 -34.29 6.39 -2.25
CA LEU A 287 -33.00 6.81 -1.69
C LEU A 287 -31.88 5.82 -1.99
N ASN A 288 -32.24 4.56 -2.29
CA ASN A 288 -31.31 3.49 -2.58
C ASN A 288 -30.80 3.55 -4.03
N ASP A 289 -31.65 4.05 -4.95
CA ASP A 289 -31.33 4.16 -6.36
C ASP A 289 -30.11 5.08 -6.63
N PRO A 290 -29.31 4.79 -7.66
CA PRO A 290 -28.15 5.61 -8.00
C PRO A 290 -28.58 7.03 -8.42
N PRO A 291 -27.90 8.09 -7.95
CA PRO A 291 -28.32 9.46 -8.21
C PRO A 291 -28.14 9.82 -9.69
N ALA A 292 -29.05 10.60 -10.27
CA ALA A 292 -28.96 11.01 -11.68
C ALA A 292 -27.69 11.84 -11.97
N GLU A 293 -27.30 12.70 -11.02
CA GLU A 293 -26.12 13.55 -11.11
C GLU A 293 -25.19 13.32 -9.92
N ILE A 294 -23.88 13.33 -10.18
CA ILE A 294 -22.86 13.17 -9.15
C ILE A 294 -22.37 14.57 -8.75
N PRO A 295 -22.32 14.90 -7.45
CA PRO A 295 -21.81 16.19 -6.99
C PRO A 295 -20.32 16.34 -7.35
N GLN A 296 -19.81 17.56 -7.28
CA GLN A 296 -18.40 17.81 -7.53
C GLN A 296 -17.53 16.98 -6.58
N LEU A 297 -16.54 16.31 -7.16
CA LEU A 297 -15.59 15.46 -6.45
C LEU A 297 -14.25 16.19 -6.35
N PRO A 298 -13.42 15.85 -5.34
CA PRO A 298 -12.11 16.43 -5.19
C PRO A 298 -11.24 16.18 -6.44
N PRO A 299 -10.45 17.18 -6.88
CA PRO A 299 -9.60 17.06 -8.06
C PRO A 299 -8.52 15.99 -7.88
N LEU A 300 -8.21 15.29 -8.97
CA LEU A 300 -7.25 14.20 -9.00
C LEU A 300 -5.87 14.67 -9.47
N LEU A 301 -4.82 14.33 -8.73
CA LEU A 301 -3.43 14.43 -9.16
C LEU A 301 -2.95 13.05 -9.58
N LEU A 302 -2.57 12.90 -10.84
CA LEU A 302 -2.03 11.65 -11.38
C LEU A 302 -0.50 11.69 -11.31
N VAL A 303 0.08 10.84 -10.47
CA VAL A 303 1.54 10.71 -10.31
C VAL A 303 2.01 9.45 -10.99
N ASN A 304 2.84 9.58 -12.02
CA ASN A 304 3.41 8.41 -12.69
C ASN A 304 4.32 7.63 -11.74
N PHE A 305 4.09 6.33 -11.63
CA PHE A 305 4.89 5.39 -10.87
C PHE A 305 5.02 4.09 -11.66
N VAL A 306 6.26 3.66 -11.83
CA VAL A 306 6.63 2.40 -12.48
C VAL A 306 7.55 1.64 -11.55
N ASP A 307 7.26 0.35 -11.34
CA ASP A 307 8.15 -0.56 -10.64
C ASP A 307 8.70 -1.62 -11.59
N HIS A 308 10.02 -1.77 -11.59
CA HIS A 308 10.72 -2.67 -12.50
C HIS A 308 11.06 -3.98 -11.80
N LEU A 309 10.48 -5.08 -12.28
CA LEU A 309 10.58 -6.38 -11.63
C LEU A 309 11.16 -7.45 -12.55
N GLY A 310 12.01 -8.31 -11.97
CA GLY A 310 12.58 -9.48 -12.62
C GLY A 310 13.86 -9.21 -13.42
N PHE A 311 14.56 -10.29 -13.77
CA PHE A 311 15.90 -10.24 -14.34
C PHE A 311 15.98 -9.46 -15.67
N LYS A 312 14.95 -9.57 -16.52
CA LYS A 312 14.89 -8.89 -17.81
C LYS A 312 14.86 -7.36 -17.69
N GLN A 313 14.38 -6.83 -16.56
CA GLN A 313 14.24 -5.39 -16.33
C GLN A 313 15.41 -4.78 -15.55
N ILE A 314 16.39 -5.57 -15.11
CA ILE A 314 17.59 -5.07 -14.39
C ILE A 314 18.32 -3.95 -15.15
N PRO A 315 18.50 -4.01 -16.49
CA PRO A 315 19.12 -2.90 -17.23
C PRO A 315 18.34 -1.58 -17.10
N LEU A 316 17.00 -1.64 -17.07
CA LEU A 316 16.14 -0.47 -16.87
C LEU A 316 16.23 0.05 -15.43
N MET A 317 16.32 -0.84 -14.44
CA MET A 317 16.56 -0.46 -13.04
C MET A 317 17.89 0.30 -12.89
N LEU A 318 18.96 -0.21 -13.53
CA LEU A 318 20.27 0.43 -13.49
C LEU A 318 20.24 1.79 -14.21
N TRP A 319 19.56 1.87 -15.35
CA TRP A 319 19.33 3.14 -16.04
C TRP A 319 18.60 4.16 -15.16
N GLY A 320 17.52 3.74 -14.49
CA GLY A 320 16.76 4.57 -13.55
C GLY A 320 17.59 5.00 -12.34
N PHE A 321 18.49 4.14 -11.86
CA PHE A 321 19.37 4.45 -10.73
C PHE A 321 20.35 5.61 -11.03
N PHE A 322 20.86 5.70 -12.26
CA PHE A 322 21.74 6.79 -12.70
C PHE A 322 21.00 8.01 -13.28
N ASN A 323 19.72 7.89 -13.59
CA ASN A 323 18.89 8.96 -14.15
C ASN A 323 17.73 9.34 -13.23
N GLN A 324 17.98 9.36 -11.92
CA GLN A 324 16.93 9.59 -10.93
C GLN A 324 16.40 11.03 -10.98
N ARG A 325 17.17 11.97 -11.53
CA ARG A 325 16.75 13.37 -11.72
C ARG A 325 15.41 13.54 -12.43
N HIS A 326 15.07 12.63 -13.36
CA HIS A 326 13.79 12.68 -14.08
C HIS A 326 12.61 12.34 -13.18
N GLN A 327 12.77 11.35 -12.28
CA GLN A 327 11.73 11.01 -11.29
C GLN A 327 11.56 12.11 -10.25
N VAL A 328 12.67 12.74 -9.82
CA VAL A 328 12.61 13.91 -8.92
C VAL A 328 11.88 15.07 -9.59
N ARG A 329 12.18 15.35 -10.85
CA ARG A 329 11.52 16.41 -11.62
C ARG A 329 10.02 16.14 -11.79
N SER A 330 9.64 14.95 -12.26
CA SER A 330 8.24 14.56 -12.44
C SER A 330 7.44 14.62 -11.14
N GLY A 331 7.99 14.07 -10.04
CA GLY A 331 7.34 14.16 -8.73
C GLY A 331 7.25 15.59 -8.20
N ALA A 332 8.23 16.44 -8.53
CA ALA A 332 8.23 17.83 -8.14
C ALA A 332 7.21 18.68 -8.91
N GLU A 333 7.11 18.47 -10.22
CA GLU A 333 6.09 19.07 -11.08
C GLU A 333 4.70 18.64 -10.61
N ALA A 334 4.48 17.36 -10.31
CA ALA A 334 3.21 16.89 -9.79
C ALA A 334 2.83 17.56 -8.45
N ALA A 335 3.77 17.66 -7.50
CA ALA A 335 3.53 18.38 -6.25
C ALA A 335 3.19 19.86 -6.50
N TYR A 336 3.92 20.51 -7.41
CA TYR A 336 3.72 21.90 -7.76
C TYR A 336 2.34 22.16 -8.38
N ARG A 337 1.87 21.30 -9.29
CA ARG A 337 0.49 21.35 -9.86
C ARG A 337 -0.58 21.33 -8.78
N LEU A 338 -0.43 20.45 -7.79
CA LEU A 338 -1.36 20.35 -6.67
C LEU A 338 -1.40 21.63 -5.84
N ILE A 339 -0.22 22.19 -5.55
CA ILE A 339 -0.09 23.40 -4.72
C ILE A 339 -0.69 24.61 -5.45
N MET A 340 -0.44 24.75 -6.75
CA MET A 340 -0.94 25.85 -7.60
C MET A 340 -2.44 25.79 -7.89
N LYS A 341 -3.12 24.71 -7.50
CA LYS A 341 -4.59 24.53 -7.61
C LYS A 341 -5.18 24.73 -9.02
N THR A 342 -4.36 24.66 -10.07
CA THR A 342 -4.87 24.77 -11.44
C THR A 342 -5.50 23.45 -11.85
N THR A 343 -6.81 23.44 -12.11
CA THR A 343 -7.57 22.24 -12.47
C THR A 343 -8.25 22.40 -13.82
N ARG A 344 -8.51 21.26 -14.47
CA ARG A 344 -9.42 21.16 -15.62
C ARG A 344 -10.32 19.94 -15.47
N ARG A 345 -11.42 19.91 -16.22
CA ARG A 345 -12.31 18.72 -16.28
C ARG A 345 -11.61 17.55 -16.98
N ILE A 346 -11.96 16.34 -16.58
CA ILE A 346 -11.51 15.13 -17.27
C ILE A 346 -12.19 15.07 -18.63
N ASP A 347 -11.40 14.88 -19.69
CA ASP A 347 -11.92 14.71 -21.04
C ASP A 347 -11.48 13.36 -21.61
N LYS A 348 -12.46 12.57 -22.08
CA LYS A 348 -12.19 11.32 -22.81
C LYS A 348 -11.39 11.59 -24.09
N GLY A 349 -11.64 12.72 -24.77
CA GLY A 349 -10.97 13.08 -26.01
C GLY A 349 -9.50 13.44 -25.84
N GLN A 350 -9.05 13.78 -24.62
CA GLN A 350 -7.66 14.11 -24.31
C GLN A 350 -6.84 12.91 -23.78
N ASN A 351 -7.39 11.70 -23.86
CA ASN A 351 -6.73 10.45 -23.41
C ASN A 351 -6.36 10.46 -21.91
N ASP A 352 -7.09 11.19 -21.07
CA ASP A 352 -6.85 11.21 -19.62
C ASP A 352 -7.02 9.82 -18.98
N LEU A 353 -7.91 9.01 -19.55
CA LEU A 353 -8.14 7.63 -19.15
C LEU A 353 -6.98 6.69 -19.53
N ASP A 354 -6.11 7.10 -20.46
CA ASP A 354 -4.93 6.35 -20.88
C ASP A 354 -3.69 6.66 -20.03
N PHE A 355 -3.85 7.40 -18.93
CA PHE A 355 -2.79 7.68 -17.97
C PHE A 355 -2.04 6.41 -17.56
N GLY A 356 -0.76 6.29 -17.90
CA GLY A 356 0.07 5.15 -17.49
C GLY A 356 -0.23 3.82 -18.20
N THR A 357 -0.96 3.83 -19.33
CA THR A 357 -1.17 2.63 -20.15
C THR A 357 0.16 1.99 -20.62
N MET A 358 1.16 2.81 -20.94
CA MET A 358 2.49 2.32 -21.34
C MET A 358 3.22 1.59 -20.21
N ASP A 359 2.90 1.92 -18.95
CA ASP A 359 3.57 1.36 -17.79
C ASP A 359 3.13 -0.10 -17.53
N GLU A 360 1.96 -0.49 -18.04
CA GLU A 360 1.43 -1.85 -17.97
C GLU A 360 2.31 -2.86 -18.73
N ALA A 361 3.08 -2.39 -19.72
CA ALA A 361 4.06 -3.22 -20.42
C ALA A 361 5.17 -3.76 -19.50
N TYR A 362 5.41 -3.11 -18.36
CA TYR A 362 6.38 -3.54 -17.36
C TYR A 362 5.81 -4.50 -16.32
N TYR A 363 4.51 -4.81 -16.36
CA TYR A 363 3.92 -5.77 -15.43
C TYR A 363 4.54 -7.14 -15.62
N LYS A 364 4.85 -7.79 -14.49
CA LYS A 364 5.26 -9.19 -14.51
C LYS A 364 4.05 -10.02 -14.95
N LYS A 365 4.26 -10.97 -15.88
CA LYS A 365 3.21 -11.93 -16.25
C LYS A 365 2.74 -12.65 -14.98
N SER A 366 1.45 -12.51 -14.67
CA SER A 366 0.83 -13.07 -13.48
C SER A 366 0.33 -14.49 -13.75
N SER A 367 0.66 -15.43 -12.87
CA SER A 367 -0.01 -16.74 -12.74
C SER A 367 -1.10 -16.73 -11.67
N LEU A 368 -1.47 -15.55 -11.15
CA LEU A 368 -2.33 -15.39 -9.96
C LEU A 368 -3.63 -16.22 -10.05
N VAL A 369 -4.31 -16.20 -11.20
CA VAL A 369 -5.57 -16.94 -11.41
C VAL A 369 -5.33 -18.45 -11.32
N ASP A 370 -4.27 -18.95 -11.97
CA ASP A 370 -3.91 -20.36 -11.95
C ASP A 370 -3.45 -20.81 -10.57
N ASP A 371 -2.66 -19.97 -9.88
CA ASP A 371 -2.18 -20.21 -8.52
C ASP A 371 -3.34 -20.28 -7.52
N ILE A 372 -4.33 -19.38 -7.64
CA ILE A 372 -5.55 -19.40 -6.83
C ILE A 372 -6.36 -20.66 -7.12
N ASN A 373 -6.57 -21.03 -8.37
CA ASN A 373 -7.31 -22.22 -8.75
C ASN A 373 -6.64 -23.51 -8.23
N ALA A 374 -5.31 -23.59 -8.35
CA ALA A 374 -4.53 -24.70 -7.82
C ALA A 374 -4.61 -24.77 -6.28
N ALA A 375 -4.51 -23.63 -5.60
CA ALA A 375 -4.65 -23.54 -4.14
C ALA A 375 -6.06 -23.93 -3.67
N ARG A 376 -7.09 -23.48 -4.39
CA ARG A 376 -8.50 -23.81 -4.13
C ARG A 376 -8.74 -25.31 -4.28
N LYS A 377 -8.28 -25.90 -5.37
CA LYS A 377 -8.38 -27.36 -5.61
C LYS A 377 -7.72 -28.17 -4.50
N LYS A 378 -6.46 -27.87 -4.17
CA LYS A 378 -5.73 -28.54 -3.08
C LYS A 378 -6.42 -28.41 -1.73
N TYR A 379 -7.06 -27.28 -1.46
CA TYR A 379 -7.79 -27.07 -0.21
C TYR A 379 -9.01 -27.99 -0.11
N TYR A 380 -9.82 -28.07 -1.16
CA TYR A 380 -11.00 -28.93 -1.18
C TYR A 380 -10.67 -30.42 -1.23
N GLU A 381 -9.56 -30.82 -1.88
CA GLU A 381 -9.06 -32.20 -1.83
C GLU A 381 -8.66 -32.61 -0.40
N ALA A 382 -8.10 -31.69 0.39
CA ALA A 382 -7.66 -31.95 1.76
C ALA A 382 -8.78 -31.75 2.82
N LEU A 383 -9.95 -31.25 2.43
CA LEU A 383 -11.03 -30.88 3.36
C LEU A 383 -11.73 -32.11 3.99
N PRO A 384 -12.12 -33.16 3.22
CA PRO A 384 -12.84 -34.31 3.78
C PRO A 384 -12.08 -35.01 4.91
N ALA A 385 -10.80 -35.32 4.70
CA ALA A 385 -9.96 -35.96 5.70
C ALA A 385 -9.83 -35.14 7.00
N LYS A 386 -9.87 -33.80 6.91
CA LYS A 386 -9.86 -32.92 8.09
C LYS A 386 -11.21 -32.89 8.80
N LEU A 387 -12.30 -32.95 8.04
CA LEU A 387 -13.65 -33.02 8.60
C LEU A 387 -13.86 -34.33 9.34
N ASP A 388 -13.41 -35.45 8.79
CA ASP A 388 -13.52 -36.76 9.45
C ASP A 388 -12.78 -36.78 10.79
N VAL A 389 -11.57 -36.21 10.81
CA VAL A 389 -10.77 -36.04 12.05
C VAL A 389 -11.49 -35.15 13.05
N ALA A 390 -11.98 -33.98 12.63
CA ALA A 390 -12.67 -33.03 13.50
C ALA A 390 -13.96 -33.64 14.08
N ARG A 391 -14.76 -34.32 13.24
CA ARG A 391 -15.99 -34.99 13.64
C ARG A 391 -15.69 -36.15 14.59
N ALA A 392 -14.72 -37.00 14.29
CA ALA A 392 -14.34 -38.13 15.15
C ALA A 392 -13.89 -37.68 16.56
N LEU A 393 -13.13 -36.60 16.65
CA LEU A 393 -12.71 -36.02 17.93
C LEU A 393 -13.88 -35.35 18.65
N SER A 394 -14.73 -34.60 17.95
CA SER A 394 -15.92 -33.95 18.54
C SER A 394 -16.93 -34.95 19.12
N ARG A 395 -17.09 -36.11 18.46
CA ARG A 395 -17.97 -37.20 18.89
C ARG A 395 -17.32 -38.10 19.95
N GLY A 396 -16.04 -37.91 20.26
CA GLY A 396 -15.28 -38.80 21.14
C GLY A 396 -15.10 -40.22 20.60
N ALA A 397 -15.24 -40.43 19.28
CA ALA A 397 -15.14 -41.74 18.64
C ALA A 397 -13.70 -42.31 18.70
N ARG A 398 -12.70 -41.44 18.89
CA ARG A 398 -11.30 -41.81 19.13
C ARG A 398 -10.66 -40.88 20.15
N GLU A 399 -9.71 -41.39 20.93
CA GLU A 399 -8.88 -40.54 21.79
C GLU A 399 -7.87 -39.72 20.97
N PRO A 400 -7.57 -38.47 21.38
CA PRO A 400 -6.52 -37.68 20.74
C PRO A 400 -5.17 -38.36 20.89
N THR A 401 -4.42 -38.47 19.80
CA THR A 401 -3.04 -38.96 19.82
C THR A 401 -2.14 -38.00 20.62
N LYS A 402 -0.93 -38.45 21.03
CA LYS A 402 0.01 -37.57 21.75
C LYS A 402 0.33 -36.29 20.96
N GLU A 403 0.48 -36.41 19.65
CA GLU A 403 0.74 -35.28 18.74
C GLU A 403 -0.45 -34.32 18.63
N GLU A 404 -1.69 -34.83 18.62
CA GLU A 404 -2.91 -34.01 18.61
C GLU A 404 -3.18 -33.33 19.96
N ARG A 405 -2.69 -33.89 21.08
CA ARG A 405 -2.73 -33.21 22.38
C ARG A 405 -1.77 -32.02 22.43
N GLU A 406 -0.62 -32.14 21.77
CA GLU A 406 0.35 -31.05 21.67
C GLU A 406 -0.09 -29.99 20.66
N ASN A 407 -0.67 -30.40 19.52
CA ASN A 407 -1.21 -29.53 18.49
C ASN A 407 -2.63 -29.97 18.10
N PRO A 408 -3.67 -29.41 18.74
CA PRO A 408 -5.04 -29.80 18.46
C PRO A 408 -5.41 -29.53 17.00
N PRO A 409 -6.00 -30.51 16.28
CA PRO A 409 -6.49 -30.28 14.94
C PRO A 409 -7.67 -29.30 14.97
N PRO A 410 -7.90 -28.56 13.87
CA PRO A 410 -8.95 -27.55 13.82
C PRO A 410 -10.33 -28.18 13.98
N THR A 411 -11.19 -27.54 14.76
CA THR A 411 -12.60 -27.95 14.93
C THR A 411 -13.41 -27.73 13.66
N GLU A 412 -14.59 -28.35 13.54
CA GLU A 412 -15.46 -28.14 12.37
C GLU A 412 -15.85 -26.66 12.18
N VAL A 413 -16.10 -25.95 13.29
CA VAL A 413 -16.41 -24.51 13.27
C VAL A 413 -15.22 -23.71 12.76
N GLU A 414 -14.00 -24.04 13.20
CA GLU A 414 -12.77 -23.41 12.70
C GLU A 414 -12.49 -23.75 11.23
N LEU A 415 -12.86 -24.95 10.77
CA LEU A 415 -12.77 -25.33 9.36
C LEU A 415 -13.77 -24.55 8.50
N ARG A 416 -15.01 -24.32 8.98
CA ARG A 416 -16.00 -23.45 8.32
C ARG A 416 -15.50 -22.01 8.25
N ALA A 417 -15.06 -21.44 9.37
CA ALA A 417 -14.48 -20.08 9.41
C ALA A 417 -13.23 -19.97 8.50
N GLY A 418 -12.38 -20.99 8.50
CA GLY A 418 -11.21 -21.06 7.63
C GLY A 418 -11.55 -21.14 6.15
N ARG A 419 -12.65 -21.82 5.78
CA ARG A 419 -13.18 -21.83 4.40
C ARG A 419 -13.67 -20.45 4.01
N MET A 420 -14.50 -19.83 4.84
CA MET A 420 -15.02 -18.46 4.65
C MET A 420 -13.90 -17.48 4.35
N ASP A 421 -12.86 -17.46 5.20
CA ASP A 421 -11.72 -16.57 5.04
C ASP A 421 -10.93 -16.80 3.76
N LYS A 422 -10.72 -18.06 3.37
CA LYS A 422 -9.98 -18.40 2.15
C LYS A 422 -10.76 -18.04 0.90
N GLU A 423 -12.04 -18.38 0.86
CA GLU A 423 -12.94 -18.08 -0.25
C GLU A 423 -13.10 -16.57 -0.43
N ARG A 424 -13.28 -15.83 0.65
CA ARG A 424 -13.29 -14.37 0.63
C ARG A 424 -12.02 -13.81 0.03
N ARG A 425 -10.85 -14.29 0.48
CA ARG A 425 -9.55 -13.84 -0.04
C ARG A 425 -9.40 -14.14 -1.52
N TRP A 426 -9.68 -15.37 -1.95
CA TRP A 426 -9.57 -15.76 -3.36
C TRP A 426 -10.51 -14.97 -4.26
N ARG A 427 -11.80 -14.82 -3.87
CA ARG A 427 -12.77 -14.02 -4.63
C ARG A 427 -12.31 -12.56 -4.72
N ASN A 428 -11.85 -11.97 -3.62
CA ASN A 428 -11.34 -10.60 -3.59
C ASN A 428 -10.10 -10.41 -4.48
N ASP A 429 -9.13 -11.31 -4.40
CA ASP A 429 -7.91 -11.23 -5.21
C ASP A 429 -8.22 -11.40 -6.72
N LEU A 430 -9.17 -12.27 -7.08
CA LEU A 430 -9.64 -12.45 -8.46
C LEU A 430 -10.36 -11.19 -9.00
N VAL A 431 -11.27 -10.61 -8.20
CA VAL A 431 -11.95 -9.35 -8.57
C VAL A 431 -10.93 -8.22 -8.72
N GLY A 432 -10.01 -8.08 -7.76
CA GLY A 432 -8.94 -7.09 -7.84
C GLY A 432 -8.08 -7.26 -9.10
N TRP A 433 -7.71 -8.50 -9.43
CA TRP A 433 -6.95 -8.79 -10.65
C TRP A 433 -7.73 -8.47 -11.92
N SER A 434 -9.04 -8.72 -11.94
CA SER A 434 -9.89 -8.40 -13.10
C SER A 434 -9.93 -6.90 -13.42
N ILE A 435 -9.70 -6.04 -12.42
CA ILE A 435 -9.65 -4.58 -12.54
C ILE A 435 -8.28 -4.08 -13.01
N ILE A 436 -7.20 -4.74 -12.58
CA ILE A 436 -5.83 -4.24 -12.78
C ILE A 436 -5.19 -4.82 -14.04
N ASN A 437 -5.66 -5.97 -14.51
CA ASN A 437 -5.04 -6.67 -15.63
C ASN A 437 -4.84 -5.74 -16.86
N PRO A 438 -3.78 -5.92 -17.66
CA PRO A 438 -3.52 -5.03 -18.80
C PRO A 438 -4.63 -5.01 -19.85
N SER A 439 -5.43 -6.09 -19.94
CA SER A 439 -6.56 -6.19 -20.86
C SER A 439 -7.78 -5.36 -20.46
N SER A 440 -7.89 -4.97 -19.19
CA SER A 440 -9.02 -4.18 -18.69
C SER A 440 -8.77 -2.70 -18.90
N ASN A 441 -9.81 -2.00 -19.32
CA ASN A 441 -9.80 -0.55 -19.39
C ASN A 441 -10.21 0.05 -18.05
N VAL A 442 -9.87 1.32 -17.84
CA VAL A 442 -10.29 2.07 -16.66
C VAL A 442 -11.83 2.12 -16.63
N ALA A 443 -12.41 1.75 -15.49
CA ALA A 443 -13.85 1.77 -15.31
C ALA A 443 -14.37 3.21 -15.36
N TRP A 444 -15.34 3.48 -16.24
CA TRP A 444 -15.91 4.82 -16.43
C TRP A 444 -17.43 4.82 -16.30
N ASP A 445 -17.96 5.94 -15.80
CA ASP A 445 -19.36 6.31 -15.75
C ASP A 445 -19.52 7.70 -16.38
N GLU A 446 -20.50 7.90 -17.25
CA GLU A 446 -20.72 9.15 -17.97
C GLU A 446 -20.99 10.34 -17.03
N ARG A 447 -21.58 10.05 -15.87
CA ARG A 447 -21.86 11.04 -14.81
C ARG A 447 -20.57 11.68 -14.26
N PHE A 448 -19.41 11.06 -14.41
CA PHE A 448 -18.13 11.59 -13.94
C PHE A 448 -17.61 12.78 -14.74
N THR A 449 -18.07 12.97 -15.97
CA THR A 449 -17.56 14.01 -16.89
C THR A 449 -17.65 15.42 -16.30
N ASN A 450 -18.72 15.70 -15.55
CA ASN A 450 -18.93 16.99 -14.90
C ASN A 450 -18.46 17.03 -13.43
N ALA A 451 -18.26 15.86 -12.81
CA ALA A 451 -17.94 15.72 -11.40
C ALA A 451 -16.43 15.68 -11.11
N LEU A 452 -15.64 15.08 -12.00
CA LEU A 452 -14.20 14.91 -11.81
C LEU A 452 -13.38 16.01 -12.50
N GLN A 453 -12.33 16.43 -11.79
CA GLN A 453 -11.32 17.35 -12.29
C GLN A 453 -9.91 16.76 -12.09
N ILE A 454 -8.95 17.19 -12.88
CA ILE A 454 -7.53 16.82 -12.78
C ILE A 454 -6.70 18.08 -12.58
N PHE A 455 -5.65 17.99 -11.75
CA PHE A 455 -4.64 19.05 -11.63
C PHE A 455 -3.74 19.10 -12.86
N VAL A 456 -3.54 20.30 -13.41
CA VAL A 456 -2.73 20.55 -14.60
C VAL A 456 -1.60 21.54 -14.32
N ASP A 457 -0.70 21.65 -15.28
CA ASP A 457 0.37 22.65 -15.22
C ASP A 457 -0.24 24.07 -15.13
N PRO A 458 0.28 24.92 -14.21
CA PRO A 458 -0.19 26.29 -14.10
C PRO A 458 0.12 27.05 -15.40
N THR A 459 -0.88 27.77 -15.90
CA THR A 459 -0.74 28.65 -17.06
C THR A 459 0.20 29.82 -16.76
N GLU A 460 0.89 30.37 -17.77
CA GLU A 460 1.83 31.49 -17.58
C GLU A 460 1.19 32.72 -16.90
N SER A 461 -0.13 32.92 -17.04
CA SER A 461 -0.89 33.99 -16.37
C SER A 461 -0.97 33.86 -14.86
N THR A 462 -0.84 32.65 -14.31
CA THR A 462 -0.86 32.43 -12.86
C THR A 462 0.41 32.96 -12.21
N TYR A 463 1.52 33.03 -12.95
CA TYR A 463 2.79 33.61 -12.46
C TYR A 463 2.78 35.14 -12.33
N SER A 464 1.80 35.84 -12.90
CA SER A 464 1.70 37.30 -12.84
C SER A 464 0.63 37.81 -11.87
N SER A 465 -0.10 36.92 -11.23
CA SER A 465 -1.21 37.27 -10.33
C SER A 465 -0.82 37.23 -8.85
N ASP A 466 0.43 36.84 -8.56
CA ASP A 466 1.02 36.75 -7.23
C ASP A 466 2.13 37.80 -7.03
#